data_AF-A0A0L7QJT7-F1
#
_entry.id   AF-A0A0L7QJT7-F1
#
_cell.length_a   1.000
_cell.length_b   1.000
_cell.length_c   1.000
_cell.angle_alpha   90.00
_cell.angle_beta   90.00
_cell.angle_gamma   90.00
#
_symmetry.space_group_name_H-M   'P 1'
#
loop_
_entity.id
_entity.type
_entity.pdbx_description
1 polymer ?
#
loop_
_entity_poly.entity_id
_entity_poly.type
_entity_poly.pdbx_seq_one_letter_code
_entity_poly.pdbx_strand_id
1 'polypeptide(L)'
;MNSFDITTESNQNISKFLNAEYNCTAIDKTTGESCGETETLKIIDEFQKLYETRIENVDREFQSEFEQVCMKLKISKEWIKNLREQNIMLVQVVEDLEQAACNRVKLLEQKLEHSSILMSGNMSNSLHTEKIINTLSNRVNDLEKDEGCLQQKVEFLQSDIRGLLELIRRAVQENHWNLDDIKFFEIQPSDIPIK
;
A
#
# COMPACT_ATOMS: atom_id res chain seq x y z
N MET A 1 7.70 5.51 -39.34
CA MET A 1 7.65 5.07 -37.92
C MET A 1 6.21 5.26 -37.47
N ASN A 2 5.56 4.15 -37.11
CA ASN A 2 4.12 4.01 -36.82
C ASN A 2 3.72 4.84 -35.58
N SER A 3 2.68 5.67 -35.65
CA SER A 3 1.24 5.38 -35.47
C SER A 3 0.90 4.71 -34.14
N PHE A 4 0.25 5.47 -33.25
CA PHE A 4 -0.50 4.97 -32.10
C PHE A 4 -1.79 5.79 -31.98
N ASP A 5 -2.78 5.41 -32.78
CA ASP A 5 -4.19 5.59 -32.44
C ASP A 5 -4.64 4.36 -31.65
N ILE A 6 -5.13 4.53 -30.42
CA ILE A 6 -5.97 3.53 -29.76
C ILE A 6 -7.18 4.26 -29.16
N THR A 7 -8.17 4.43 -30.02
CA THR A 7 -9.55 4.72 -29.64
C THR A 7 -10.30 3.39 -29.56
N THR A 8 -10.97 3.17 -28.44
CA THR A 8 -12.24 2.41 -28.33
C THR A 8 -12.27 0.95 -28.82
N GLU A 9 -11.81 0.03 -27.98
CA GLU A 9 -12.35 -1.34 -27.91
C GLU A 9 -12.38 -1.83 -26.46
N SER A 10 -13.37 -1.38 -25.67
CA SER A 10 -13.58 -1.91 -24.31
C SER A 10 -15.05 -1.92 -23.91
N ASN A 11 -15.94 -2.36 -24.81
CA ASN A 11 -17.37 -2.53 -24.51
C ASN A 11 -17.95 -3.88 -24.92
N GLN A 12 -17.13 -4.83 -25.39
CA GLN A 12 -17.61 -6.18 -25.75
C GLN A 12 -17.29 -7.27 -24.71
N ASN A 13 -16.56 -6.94 -23.63
CA ASN A 13 -16.21 -7.92 -22.58
C ASN A 13 -17.09 -7.85 -21.32
N ILE A 14 -18.03 -6.91 -21.24
CA ILE A 14 -18.90 -6.76 -20.05
C ILE A 14 -20.06 -7.78 -20.07
N SER A 15 -20.49 -8.27 -21.25
CA SER A 15 -21.61 -9.21 -21.35
C SER A 15 -21.25 -10.68 -21.12
N LYS A 16 -19.96 -11.03 -21.06
CA LYS A 16 -19.51 -12.41 -20.80
C LYS A 16 -19.33 -12.75 -19.32
N PHE A 17 -19.45 -11.78 -18.42
CA PHE A 17 -19.25 -11.97 -16.97
C PHE A 17 -20.52 -12.35 -16.20
N LEU A 18 -21.69 -12.43 -16.84
CA LEU A 18 -22.97 -12.63 -16.15
C LEU A 18 -23.47 -14.09 -16.10
N ASN A 19 -22.78 -15.04 -16.75
CA ASN A 19 -23.26 -16.44 -16.88
C ASN A 19 -22.34 -17.51 -16.27
N ALA A 20 -21.40 -17.14 -15.39
CA ALA A 20 -20.76 -18.13 -14.54
C ALA A 20 -21.63 -18.33 -13.30
N GLU A 21 -22.32 -19.47 -13.24
CA GLU A 21 -23.00 -19.95 -12.04
C GLU A 21 -22.14 -19.68 -10.81
N TYR A 22 -22.65 -18.81 -9.92
CA TYR A 22 -22.01 -18.36 -8.70
C TYR A 22 -21.97 -19.49 -7.66
N ASN A 23 -21.23 -20.55 -7.95
CA ASN A 23 -20.83 -21.52 -6.93
C ASN A 23 -19.55 -21.00 -6.30
N CYS A 24 -19.68 -20.41 -5.12
CA CYS A 24 -18.56 -19.97 -4.31
C CYS A 24 -17.66 -21.18 -3.99
N THR A 25 -16.56 -21.35 -4.72
CA THR A 25 -15.58 -22.43 -4.50
C THR A 25 -14.55 -22.07 -3.44
N ALA A 26 -14.75 -20.96 -2.72
CA ALA A 26 -13.87 -20.53 -1.65
C ALA A 26 -13.96 -21.51 -0.47
N ILE A 27 -12.85 -22.14 -0.14
CA ILE A 27 -12.71 -22.97 1.06
C ILE A 27 -12.22 -22.06 2.18
N ASP A 28 -12.94 -22.03 3.31
CA ASP A 28 -12.49 -21.30 4.49
C ASP A 28 -11.15 -21.90 4.96
N LYS A 29 -10.10 -21.07 5.03
CA LYS A 29 -8.75 -21.50 5.43
C LYS A 29 -8.69 -21.96 6.89
N THR A 30 -9.71 -21.68 7.70
CA THR A 30 -9.75 -22.01 9.13
C THR A 30 -10.57 -23.26 9.45
N THR A 31 -11.63 -23.55 8.71
CA THR A 31 -12.52 -24.71 8.90
C THR A 31 -12.41 -25.76 7.80
N GLY A 32 -11.86 -25.42 6.62
CA GLY A 32 -11.73 -26.35 5.50
C GLY A 32 -13.04 -26.66 4.77
N GLU A 33 -14.13 -25.99 5.11
CA GLU A 33 -15.44 -26.18 4.49
C GLU A 33 -15.62 -25.29 3.25
N SER A 34 -16.28 -25.84 2.23
CA SER A 34 -16.63 -25.11 1.01
C SER A 34 -17.74 -24.10 1.30
N CYS A 35 -17.58 -22.88 0.79
CA CYS A 35 -18.59 -21.82 0.81
C CYS A 35 -19.90 -22.28 0.15
N GLY A 36 -20.86 -22.70 0.96
CA GLY A 36 -22.19 -23.13 0.54
C GLY A 36 -22.98 -23.64 1.74
N GLU A 37 -24.14 -23.06 1.98
CA GLU A 37 -25.00 -23.39 3.12
C GLU A 37 -25.71 -24.73 2.86
N THR A 38 -25.01 -25.84 3.08
CA THR A 38 -25.54 -27.20 2.87
C THR A 38 -26.48 -27.64 3.98
N GLU A 39 -26.36 -27.07 5.18
CA GLU A 39 -27.15 -27.47 6.34
C GLU A 39 -28.59 -26.95 6.29
N THR A 40 -28.79 -25.69 5.89
CA THR A 40 -30.12 -25.08 5.77
C THR A 40 -30.97 -25.76 4.70
N LEU A 41 -30.35 -26.21 3.60
CA LEU A 41 -31.02 -27.01 2.57
C LEU A 41 -31.46 -28.39 3.08
N LYS A 42 -30.66 -29.05 3.95
CA LYS A 42 -31.08 -30.32 4.59
C LYS A 42 -32.28 -30.12 5.50
N ILE A 43 -32.32 -29.02 6.25
CA ILE A 43 -33.46 -28.72 7.14
C ILE A 43 -34.75 -28.57 6.33
N ILE A 44 -34.70 -27.93 5.16
CA ILE A 44 -35.87 -27.82 4.26
C ILE A 44 -36.33 -29.19 3.76
N ASP A 45 -35.39 -30.07 3.39
CA ASP A 45 -35.70 -31.45 2.97
C ASP A 45 -36.36 -32.27 4.10
N GLU A 46 -35.91 -32.09 5.35
CA GLU A 46 -36.55 -32.71 6.52
C GLU A 46 -37.98 -32.19 6.76
N PHE A 47 -38.21 -30.88 6.63
CA PHE A 47 -39.55 -30.31 6.74
C PHE A 47 -40.47 -30.82 5.64
N GLN A 48 -39.98 -30.92 4.39
CA GLN A 48 -40.74 -31.48 3.29
C GLN A 48 -41.21 -32.91 3.60
N LYS A 49 -40.28 -33.79 4.01
CA LYS A 49 -40.59 -35.18 4.39
C LYS A 49 -41.61 -35.26 5.52
N LEU A 50 -41.53 -34.37 6.51
CA LEU A 50 -42.47 -34.32 7.63
C LEU A 50 -43.89 -33.99 7.17
N TYR A 51 -44.05 -33.00 6.28
CA TYR A 51 -45.35 -32.62 5.72
C TYR A 51 -45.93 -33.70 4.80
N GLU A 52 -45.11 -34.31 3.94
CA GLU A 52 -45.52 -35.43 3.08
C GLU A 52 -46.01 -36.62 3.92
N THR A 53 -45.24 -37.02 4.94
CA THR A 53 -45.62 -38.10 5.87
C THR A 53 -46.94 -37.79 6.59
N ARG A 54 -47.15 -36.53 6.99
CA ARG A 54 -48.37 -36.11 7.69
C ARG A 54 -49.60 -36.16 6.78
N ILE A 55 -49.45 -35.80 5.50
CA ILE A 55 -50.53 -35.89 4.50
C ILE A 55 -50.87 -37.37 4.22
N GLU A 56 -49.85 -38.22 4.07
CA GLU A 56 -50.06 -39.66 3.89
C GLU A 56 -50.77 -40.31 5.08
N ASN A 57 -50.48 -39.87 6.31
CA ASN A 57 -51.18 -40.37 7.50
C ASN A 57 -52.67 -40.01 7.46
N VAL A 58 -53.01 -38.81 7.02
CA VAL A 58 -54.42 -38.39 6.86
C VAL A 58 -55.15 -39.25 5.82
N ASP A 59 -54.47 -39.66 4.75
CA ASP A 59 -55.03 -40.59 3.76
C ASP A 59 -55.32 -41.98 4.32
N ARG A 60 -54.59 -42.41 5.36
CA ARG A 60 -54.75 -43.72 6.00
C ARG A 60 -55.74 -43.71 7.17
N GLU A 61 -55.86 -42.60 7.91
CA GLU A 61 -56.62 -42.53 9.17
C GLU A 61 -58.13 -42.29 8.99
N PHE A 62 -58.54 -41.50 8.00
CA PHE A 62 -59.93 -41.06 7.87
C PHE A 62 -60.66 -41.86 6.79
N GLN A 63 -61.89 -42.32 7.05
CA GLN A 63 -62.72 -42.98 6.04
C GLN A 63 -63.63 -42.02 5.27
N SER A 64 -63.88 -40.83 5.83
CA SER A 64 -64.68 -39.77 5.20
C SER A 64 -63.81 -38.90 4.29
N GLU A 65 -64.13 -38.86 2.99
CA GLU A 65 -63.44 -37.99 2.03
C GLU A 65 -63.48 -36.52 2.45
N PHE A 66 -64.58 -36.07 3.06
CA PHE A 66 -64.72 -34.69 3.54
C PHE A 66 -63.73 -34.38 4.68
N GLU A 67 -63.55 -35.31 5.63
CA GLU A 67 -62.61 -35.14 6.75
C GLU A 67 -61.16 -35.19 6.28
N GLN A 68 -60.84 -36.08 5.33
CA GLN A 68 -59.53 -36.13 4.67
C GLN A 68 -59.19 -34.80 4.00
N VAL A 69 -60.10 -34.27 3.17
CA VAL A 69 -59.90 -33.00 2.45
C VAL A 69 -59.75 -31.83 3.43
N CYS A 70 -60.59 -31.75 4.46
CA CYS A 70 -60.51 -30.70 5.48
C CYS A 70 -59.17 -30.72 6.22
N MET A 71 -58.69 -31.91 6.61
CA MET A 71 -57.42 -32.04 7.32
C MET A 71 -56.22 -31.73 6.42
N LYS A 72 -56.22 -32.21 5.17
CA LYS A 72 -55.21 -31.84 4.17
C LYS A 72 -55.15 -30.34 3.93
N LEU A 73 -56.30 -29.68 3.78
CA LEU A 73 -56.36 -28.23 3.61
C LEU A 73 -55.78 -27.48 4.82
N LYS A 74 -56.03 -27.98 6.04
CA LYS A 74 -55.46 -27.42 7.27
C LYS A 74 -53.93 -27.56 7.29
N ILE A 75 -53.41 -28.73 6.92
CA ILE A 75 -51.96 -28.98 6.82
C ILE A 75 -51.32 -28.07 5.76
N SER A 76 -51.92 -27.98 4.56
CA SER A 76 -51.41 -27.11 3.49
C SER A 76 -51.42 -25.63 3.88
N LYS A 77 -52.45 -25.17 4.61
CA LYS A 77 -52.51 -23.80 5.13
C LYS A 77 -51.38 -23.53 6.14
N GLU A 78 -51.09 -24.49 7.01
CA GLU A 78 -49.98 -24.42 7.97
C GLU A 78 -48.63 -24.40 7.23
N TRP A 79 -48.44 -25.26 6.23
CA TRP A 79 -47.23 -25.29 5.42
C TRP A 79 -46.98 -23.97 4.69
N ILE A 80 -48.01 -23.41 4.04
CA ILE A 80 -47.93 -22.09 3.37
C ILE A 80 -47.56 -20.98 4.37
N LYS A 81 -48.09 -21.03 5.60
CA LYS A 81 -47.75 -20.06 6.65
C LYS A 81 -46.26 -20.15 7.02
N ASN A 82 -45.77 -21.36 7.26
CA ASN A 82 -44.38 -21.58 7.65
C ASN A 82 -43.40 -21.22 6.52
N LEU A 83 -43.73 -21.56 5.26
CA LEU A 83 -42.93 -21.14 4.10
C LEU A 83 -42.87 -19.62 3.96
N ARG A 84 -43.97 -18.91 4.24
CA ARG A 84 -44.00 -17.45 4.24
C ARG A 84 -43.09 -16.88 5.33
N GLU A 85 -43.14 -17.42 6.53
CA GLU A 85 -42.29 -16.98 7.66
C GLU A 85 -40.80 -17.21 7.37
N GLN A 86 -40.44 -18.37 6.80
CA GLN A 86 -39.06 -18.66 6.39
C GLN A 86 -38.58 -17.70 5.30
N ASN A 87 -39.40 -17.41 4.28
CA ASN A 87 -39.02 -16.46 3.24
C ASN A 87 -38.81 -15.04 3.78
N ILE A 88 -39.62 -14.60 4.74
CA ILE A 88 -39.42 -13.30 5.40
C ILE A 88 -38.07 -13.28 6.14
N MET A 89 -37.75 -14.35 6.88
CA MET A 89 -36.48 -14.46 7.59
C MET A 89 -35.29 -14.48 6.63
N LEU A 90 -35.38 -15.22 5.52
CA LEU A 90 -34.32 -15.28 4.51
C LEU A 90 -34.04 -13.91 3.90
N VAL A 91 -35.08 -13.15 3.56
CA VAL A 91 -34.92 -11.78 3.04
C VAL A 91 -34.21 -10.90 4.08
N GLN A 92 -34.60 -10.97 5.36
CA GLN A 92 -33.95 -10.20 6.42
C GLN A 92 -32.47 -10.56 6.60
N VAL A 93 -32.14 -11.86 6.60
CA VAL A 93 -30.75 -12.32 6.70
C VAL A 93 -29.92 -11.87 5.50
N VAL A 94 -30.49 -11.92 4.30
CA VAL A 94 -29.82 -11.42 3.08
C VAL A 94 -29.59 -9.91 3.17
N GLU A 95 -30.59 -9.13 3.58
CA GLU A 95 -30.45 -7.68 3.80
C GLU A 95 -29.36 -7.37 4.84
N ASP A 96 -29.30 -8.11 5.94
CA ASP A 96 -28.27 -7.96 6.97
C ASP A 96 -26.87 -8.27 6.44
N LEU A 97 -26.73 -9.33 5.62
CA LEU A 97 -25.47 -9.71 4.98
C LEU A 97 -25.01 -8.67 3.96
N GLU A 98 -25.94 -8.17 3.12
CA GLU A 98 -25.68 -7.10 2.17
C GLU A 98 -25.21 -5.82 2.88
N GLN A 99 -25.88 -5.45 3.97
CA GLN A 99 -25.52 -4.28 4.76
C GLN A 99 -24.14 -4.45 5.42
N ALA A 100 -23.85 -5.63 5.98
CA ALA A 100 -22.56 -5.93 6.58
C ALA A 100 -21.42 -5.88 5.54
N ALA A 101 -21.65 -6.45 4.35
CA ALA A 101 -20.70 -6.41 3.25
C ALA A 101 -20.46 -4.96 2.78
N CYS A 102 -21.52 -4.18 2.58
CA CYS A 102 -21.45 -2.77 2.21
C CYS A 102 -20.64 -1.95 3.23
N ASN A 103 -20.94 -2.12 4.52
CA ASN A 103 -20.22 -1.46 5.60
C ASN A 103 -18.72 -1.80 5.60
N ARG A 104 -18.38 -3.07 5.35
CA ARG A 104 -17.00 -3.53 5.30
C ARG A 104 -16.24 -2.92 4.12
N VAL A 105 -16.87 -2.85 2.94
CA VAL A 105 -16.29 -2.21 1.75
C VAL A 105 -16.04 -0.73 2.02
N LYS A 106 -17.05 -0.01 2.54
CA LYS A 106 -16.94 1.41 2.88
C LYS A 106 -15.81 1.70 3.88
N LEU A 107 -15.65 0.85 4.89
CA LEU A 107 -14.55 0.97 5.86
C LEU A 107 -13.18 0.76 5.19
N LEU A 108 -13.07 -0.20 4.27
CA LEU A 108 -11.83 -0.46 3.55
C LEU A 108 -11.48 0.70 2.61
N GLU A 109 -12.46 1.27 1.92
CA GLU A 109 -12.28 2.47 1.10
C GLU A 109 -11.75 3.65 1.93
N GLN A 110 -12.35 3.91 3.10
CA GLN A 110 -11.89 4.96 4.01
C GLN A 110 -10.45 4.73 4.50
N LYS A 111 -10.08 3.49 4.82
CA LYS A 111 -8.71 3.14 5.22
C LYS A 111 -7.71 3.35 4.09
N LEU A 112 -8.08 2.97 2.86
CA LEU A 112 -7.25 3.18 1.67
C LEU A 112 -7.06 4.67 1.39
N GLU A 113 -8.13 5.46 1.46
CA GLU A 113 -8.08 6.91 1.26
C GLU A 113 -7.17 7.58 2.31
N HIS A 114 -7.37 7.26 3.58
CA HIS A 114 -6.53 7.77 4.66
C HIS A 114 -5.05 7.39 4.48
N SER A 115 -4.78 6.14 4.10
CA SER A 115 -3.42 5.67 3.80
C SER A 115 -2.80 6.42 2.61
N SER A 116 -3.59 6.71 1.58
CA SER A 116 -3.17 7.46 0.40
C SER A 116 -2.76 8.89 0.76
N ILE A 117 -3.58 9.58 1.55
CA ILE A 117 -3.30 10.95 2.04
C ILE A 117 -2.00 10.97 2.86
N LEU A 118 -1.83 10.04 3.80
CA LEU A 118 -0.61 9.94 4.60
C LEU A 118 0.63 9.67 3.74
N MET A 119 0.52 8.79 2.74
CA MET A 119 1.63 8.47 1.84
C MET A 119 2.03 9.67 0.99
N SER A 120 1.07 10.44 0.48
CA SER A 120 1.31 11.69 -0.26
C SER A 120 2.01 12.75 0.60
N GLY A 121 1.54 12.94 1.84
CA GLY A 121 2.19 13.84 2.80
C GLY A 121 3.62 13.41 3.13
N ASN A 122 3.84 12.12 3.36
CA ASN A 122 5.17 11.58 3.65
C ASN A 122 6.12 11.70 2.45
N MET A 123 5.64 11.47 1.23
CA MET A 123 6.43 11.65 0.01
C MET A 123 6.87 13.11 -0.17
N SER A 124 5.99 14.06 0.11
CA SER A 124 6.30 15.50 0.06
C SER A 124 7.37 15.89 1.07
N ASN A 125 7.27 15.38 2.30
CA ASN A 125 8.27 15.59 3.36
C ASN A 125 9.62 14.93 3.02
N SER A 126 9.59 13.73 2.44
CA SER A 126 10.78 13.03 1.97
C SER A 126 11.51 13.84 0.91
N LEU A 127 10.79 14.34 -0.10
CA LEU A 127 11.36 15.19 -1.15
C LEU A 127 11.96 16.49 -0.58
N HIS A 128 11.31 17.09 0.41
CA HIS A 128 11.85 18.28 1.08
C HIS A 128 13.15 17.97 1.84
N THR A 129 13.16 16.85 2.57
CA THR A 129 14.33 16.39 3.33
C THR A 129 15.50 16.07 2.40
N GLU A 130 15.23 15.40 1.28
CA GLU A 130 16.24 15.10 0.25
C GLU A 130 16.87 16.39 -0.33
N LYS A 131 16.06 17.41 -0.61
CA LYS A 131 16.57 18.73 -1.06
C LYS A 131 17.48 19.37 -0.02
N ILE A 132 17.13 19.29 1.27
CA ILE A 132 17.95 19.82 2.36
C ILE A 132 19.29 19.05 2.43
N ILE A 133 19.23 17.72 2.37
CA ILE A 133 20.44 16.87 2.38
C ILE A 133 21.35 17.19 1.21
N ASN A 134 20.81 17.34 0.00
CA ASN A 134 21.60 17.69 -1.18
C ASN A 134 22.26 19.07 -1.05
N THR A 135 21.53 20.04 -0.49
CA THR A 135 22.07 21.39 -0.24
C THR A 135 23.19 21.36 0.81
N LEU A 136 23.02 20.61 1.89
CA LEU A 136 24.05 20.43 2.92
C LEU A 136 25.27 19.70 2.36
N SER A 137 25.06 18.65 1.57
CA SER A 137 26.13 17.89 0.91
C SER A 137 27.00 18.77 0.00
N ASN A 138 26.36 19.62 -0.82
CA ASN A 138 27.09 20.58 -1.64
C ASN A 138 27.91 21.56 -0.79
N ARG A 139 27.33 22.06 0.30
CA ARG A 139 28.03 22.98 1.20
C ARG A 139 29.20 22.35 1.93
N VAL A 140 29.10 21.06 2.29
CA VAL A 140 30.24 20.30 2.85
C VAL A 140 31.36 20.19 1.83
N ASN A 141 31.05 19.85 0.58
CA ASN A 141 32.04 19.75 -0.49
C ASN A 141 32.75 21.10 -0.76
N ASP A 142 32.01 22.21 -0.71
CA ASP A 142 32.63 23.54 -0.87
C ASP A 142 33.56 23.88 0.30
N LEU A 143 33.15 23.56 1.54
CA LEU A 143 34.00 23.73 2.72
C LEU A 143 35.26 22.87 2.67
N GLU A 144 35.17 21.63 2.19
CA GLU A 144 36.33 20.75 2.01
C GLU A 144 37.34 21.31 0.99
N LYS A 145 36.87 21.93 -0.09
CA LYS A 145 37.75 22.61 -1.06
C LYS A 145 38.43 23.84 -0.46
N ASP A 146 37.69 24.64 0.29
CA ASP A 146 38.22 25.83 0.96
C ASP A 146 39.28 25.44 2.00
N GLU A 147 39.02 24.39 2.77
CA GLU A 147 39.98 23.82 3.71
C GLU A 147 41.27 23.36 2.99
N GLY A 148 41.16 22.63 1.88
CA GLY A 148 42.31 22.21 1.09
C GLY A 148 43.13 23.39 0.53
N CYS A 149 42.47 24.44 0.05
CA CYS A 149 43.12 25.67 -0.42
C CYS A 149 43.91 26.37 0.70
N LEU A 150 43.28 26.53 1.87
CA LEU A 150 43.93 27.13 3.03
C LEU A 150 45.11 26.29 3.54
N GLN A 151 44.97 24.97 3.56
CA GLN A 151 46.04 24.06 3.95
C GLN A 151 47.25 24.19 3.02
N GLN A 152 47.03 24.23 1.70
CA GLN A 152 48.10 24.45 0.73
C GLN A 152 48.80 25.81 0.94
N LYS A 153 48.04 26.86 1.22
CA LYS A 153 48.60 28.17 1.55
C LYS A 153 49.48 28.13 2.79
N VAL A 154 49.02 27.45 3.84
CA VAL A 154 49.80 27.26 5.07
C VAL A 154 51.10 26.50 4.78
N GLU A 155 51.07 25.46 3.95
CA GLU A 155 52.27 24.71 3.57
C GLU A 155 53.28 25.58 2.81
N PHE A 156 52.82 26.43 1.89
CA PHE A 156 53.66 27.39 1.17
C PHE A 156 54.30 28.40 2.12
N LEU A 157 53.50 29.04 2.98
CA LEU A 157 54.02 29.98 3.98
C LEU A 157 55.03 29.33 4.93
N GLN A 158 54.77 28.10 5.37
CA GLN A 158 55.71 27.36 6.22
C GLN A 158 57.02 27.04 5.48
N SER A 159 56.95 26.69 4.19
CA SER A 159 58.13 26.49 3.35
C SER A 159 58.94 27.77 3.21
N ASP A 160 58.26 28.90 2.99
CA ASP A 160 58.88 30.22 2.84
C ASP A 160 59.54 30.66 4.15
N ILE A 161 58.88 30.48 5.30
CA ILE A 161 59.50 30.74 6.62
C ILE A 161 60.75 29.89 6.83
N ARG A 162 60.71 28.59 6.49
CA ARG A 162 61.90 27.72 6.58
C ARG A 162 63.02 28.20 5.67
N GLY A 163 62.70 28.62 4.44
CA GLY A 163 63.65 29.19 3.50
C GLY A 163 64.31 30.47 4.03
N LEU A 164 63.53 31.39 4.61
CA LEU A 164 64.05 32.63 5.21
C LEU A 164 64.97 32.34 6.40
N LEU A 165 64.58 31.40 7.27
CA LEU A 165 65.40 31.00 8.42
C LEU A 165 66.75 30.41 7.97
N GLU A 166 66.75 29.58 6.93
CA GLU A 166 67.97 29.00 6.37
C GLU A 166 68.87 30.07 5.72
N LEU A 167 68.29 31.03 5.00
CA LEU A 167 69.03 32.18 4.46
C LEU A 167 69.72 32.98 5.58
N ILE A 168 68.99 33.31 6.64
CA ILE A 168 69.55 34.04 7.80
C ILE A 168 70.65 33.22 8.47
N ARG A 169 70.46 31.90 8.62
CA ARG A 169 71.49 31.01 9.19
C ARG A 169 72.79 31.07 8.39
N ARG A 170 72.74 30.93 7.06
CA ARG A 170 73.90 31.00 6.15
C ARG A 170 74.58 32.37 6.19
N ALA A 171 73.79 33.44 6.19
CA ALA A 171 74.29 34.79 6.30
C ALA A 171 75.09 35.01 7.59
N VAL A 172 74.58 34.54 8.73
CA VAL A 172 75.24 34.72 10.05
C VAL A 172 76.46 33.82 10.21
N GLN A 173 76.39 32.56 9.77
CA GLN A 173 77.45 31.58 10.03
C GLN A 173 78.54 31.57 8.94
N GLU A 174 78.16 31.80 7.69
CA GLU A 174 79.00 31.58 6.53
C GLU A 174 79.28 32.91 5.77
N ASN A 175 78.60 34.02 6.12
CA ASN A 175 78.64 35.31 5.42
C ASN A 175 78.21 35.21 3.93
N HIS A 176 77.36 34.23 3.60
CA HIS A 176 76.82 34.00 2.27
C HIS A 176 75.35 34.42 2.22
N TRP A 177 75.05 35.40 1.35
CA TRP A 177 73.70 35.92 1.11
C TRP A 177 73.22 35.51 -0.28
N ASN A 178 73.06 34.20 -0.52
CA ASN A 178 72.53 33.67 -1.77
C ASN A 178 71.22 32.92 -1.53
N LEU A 179 70.37 32.91 -2.56
CA LEU A 179 69.10 32.19 -2.57
C LEU A 179 69.21 30.81 -3.21
N ASP A 180 70.44 30.35 -3.45
CA ASP A 180 70.68 29.08 -4.12
C ASP A 180 70.03 27.94 -3.31
N ASP A 181 69.24 27.12 -4.00
CA ASP A 181 68.43 26.02 -3.48
C ASP A 181 67.24 26.42 -2.57
N ILE A 182 66.96 27.72 -2.40
CA ILE A 182 65.78 28.20 -1.65
C ILE A 182 64.75 28.77 -2.63
N LYS A 183 63.58 28.12 -2.68
CA LYS A 183 62.45 28.57 -3.49
C LYS A 183 61.33 29.11 -2.61
N PHE A 184 60.96 30.35 -2.84
CA PHE A 184 59.78 30.97 -2.22
C PHE A 184 58.56 30.81 -3.12
N PHE A 185 57.39 30.56 -2.52
CA PHE A 185 56.17 30.19 -3.24
C PHE A 185 55.12 31.32 -3.30
N GLU A 186 55.18 32.32 -2.40
CA GLU A 186 54.07 33.28 -2.23
C GLU A 186 54.41 34.77 -2.33
N ILE A 187 55.48 35.16 -3.04
CA ILE A 187 55.75 36.59 -3.27
C ILE A 187 55.29 36.99 -4.66
N GLN A 188 54.11 37.62 -4.77
CA GLN A 188 53.71 38.31 -5.99
C GLN A 188 54.34 39.71 -6.03
N PRO A 189 54.62 40.28 -7.21
CA PRO A 189 55.19 41.62 -7.33
C PRO A 189 54.38 42.73 -6.65
N SER A 190 53.08 42.51 -6.43
CA SER A 190 52.18 43.40 -5.69
C SER A 190 52.40 43.42 -4.19
N ASP A 191 53.02 42.39 -3.62
CA ASP A 191 53.20 42.23 -2.17
C ASP A 191 54.47 42.93 -1.66
N ILE A 192 55.29 43.43 -2.58
CA ILE A 192 56.50 44.19 -2.29
C ILE A 192 56.13 45.68 -2.36
N PRO A 193 56.18 46.43 -1.24
CA PRO A 193 55.87 47.85 -1.26
C PRO A 193 56.80 48.60 -2.20
N ILE A 194 56.23 49.19 -3.26
CA ILE A 194 56.95 50.11 -4.14
C ILE A 194 57.25 51.36 -3.31
N LYS A 195 58.53 51.66 -3.12
CA LYS A 195 58.99 52.90 -2.48
C LYS A 195 58.72 54.11 -3.36
#